data_AF-A0A971C865-F1
#
_entry.id   AF-A0A971C865-F1
#
_cell.length_a   1.000
_cell.length_b   1.000
_cell.length_c   1.000
_cell.angle_alpha   90.00
_cell.angle_beta   90.00
_cell.angle_gamma   90.00
#
_symmetry.space_group_name_H-M   'P 1'
#
loop_
_entity.id
_entity.type
_entity.pdbx_description
1 polymer ?
#
loop_
_entity_poly.entity_id
_entity_poly.type
_entity_poly.pdbx_seq_one_letter_code
_entity_poly.pdbx_strand_id
1 'polypeptide(L)'
;MKLGNVKVEQVTHSGLVVEDYDQSLSSREIFAILQETFPNLERCIGTNYYHGSFEGRKYAIRIKNVTYLGIPHPLFKKRIQISDDLHHFVAHCKSEGRIPLLLGIYTYKNNVVFCDFNIDDYLPKTANNSSAHVSVNDIREATRFGYFQKTDMFGNRIVVFDKSNVVAFLLNKTGVKSVSNELTKMLDSADVFCKSLHLYWLGTDAYREMYDAQYRNWKQAEWIGFYFEFLFENFLDENPKYNTVFYRDFPGKGKKKGEIDLDVYIPGLDMFGDLKSHNRVNAKGIITNDYNTLSNVLKRSLDESIYFIIACGDATKDKDYGHVTSRFYSNLKGCKHLSYADRMKYSFSLKEYLVLDLNKDNHKYAKVFKQGKNSNGNPRAPKLLFPEKALDNFLLRKESLE
;
A
#
# COMPACT_ATOMS: atom_id res chain seq x y z
N MET A 1 -22.85 22.49 -6.55
CA MET A 1 -21.56 22.14 -5.93
C MET A 1 -21.21 23.13 -4.81
N LYS A 2 -20.80 22.63 -3.64
CA LYS A 2 -20.40 23.41 -2.46
C LYS A 2 -18.89 23.27 -2.23
N LEU A 3 -18.20 24.36 -1.92
CA LEU A 3 -16.77 24.33 -1.60
C LEU A 3 -16.53 24.12 -0.11
N GLY A 4 -15.41 23.46 0.23
CA GLY A 4 -14.87 23.40 1.58
C GLY A 4 -14.26 24.74 2.02
N ASN A 5 -13.91 24.84 3.30
CA ASN A 5 -13.41 26.09 3.90
C ASN A 5 -11.88 26.13 4.04
N VAL A 6 -11.19 25.03 3.73
CA VAL A 6 -9.73 24.88 3.88
C VAL A 6 -9.18 24.28 2.59
N LYS A 7 -8.01 24.75 2.14
CA LYS A 7 -7.27 24.13 1.05
C LYS A 7 -6.62 22.84 1.54
N VAL A 8 -6.84 21.78 0.79
CA VAL A 8 -6.39 20.43 1.10
C VAL A 8 -5.94 19.77 -0.19
N GLU A 9 -5.39 18.56 -0.12
CA GLU A 9 -4.97 17.86 -1.33
C GLU A 9 -6.17 17.38 -2.15
N GLN A 10 -6.10 17.58 -3.46
CA GLN A 10 -7.07 17.18 -4.47
C GLN A 10 -6.36 16.44 -5.61
N VAL A 11 -7.06 15.52 -6.27
CA VAL A 11 -6.56 14.74 -7.39
C VAL A 11 -7.22 15.23 -8.68
N THR A 12 -6.43 15.73 -9.63
CA THR A 12 -6.91 16.12 -10.96
C THR A 12 -7.38 14.89 -11.76
N HIS A 13 -8.07 15.11 -12.88
CA HIS A 13 -8.47 14.02 -13.77
C HIS A 13 -7.28 13.26 -14.42
N SER A 14 -6.07 13.80 -14.33
CA SER A 14 -4.83 13.17 -14.82
C SER A 14 -4.06 12.47 -13.70
N GLY A 15 -4.59 12.44 -12.47
CA GLY A 15 -3.91 11.83 -11.32
C GLY A 15 -2.87 12.71 -10.63
N LEU A 16 -2.77 14.00 -10.95
CA LEU A 16 -1.85 14.92 -10.27
C LEU A 16 -2.46 15.41 -8.96
N VAL A 17 -1.66 15.53 -7.90
CA VAL A 17 -2.10 16.11 -6.63
C VAL A 17 -1.84 17.60 -6.58
N VAL A 18 -2.88 18.37 -6.24
CA VAL A 18 -2.85 19.83 -6.10
C VAL A 18 -3.46 20.27 -4.78
N GLU A 19 -3.13 21.48 -4.31
CA GLU A 19 -3.77 22.06 -3.12
C GLU A 19 -4.92 22.98 -3.52
N ASP A 20 -6.14 22.59 -3.17
CA ASP A 20 -7.37 23.33 -3.47
C ASP A 20 -8.51 22.96 -2.50
N TYR A 21 -9.65 23.63 -2.61
CA TYR A 21 -10.82 23.36 -1.77
C TYR A 21 -11.52 22.06 -2.16
N ASP A 22 -12.04 21.33 -1.16
CA ASP A 22 -12.95 20.22 -1.41
C ASP A 22 -14.19 20.68 -2.17
N GLN A 23 -14.72 19.80 -3.02
CA GLN A 23 -15.94 20.03 -3.77
C GLN A 23 -16.96 18.97 -3.40
N SER A 24 -18.07 19.41 -2.81
CA SER A 24 -19.19 18.55 -2.43
C SER A 24 -20.36 18.74 -3.38
N LEU A 25 -20.91 17.62 -3.82
CA LEU A 25 -22.10 17.56 -4.65
C LEU A 25 -23.35 17.62 -3.79
N SER A 26 -24.39 18.28 -4.30
CA SER A 26 -25.75 18.18 -3.77
C SER A 26 -26.35 16.81 -4.07
N SER A 27 -27.40 16.41 -3.35
CA SER A 27 -28.08 15.13 -3.60
C SER A 27 -28.62 14.99 -5.03
N ARG A 28 -28.96 16.11 -5.69
CA ARG A 28 -29.38 16.12 -7.10
C ARG A 28 -28.20 15.84 -8.04
N GLU A 29 -27.06 16.47 -7.79
CA GLU A 29 -25.83 16.25 -8.58
C GLU A 29 -25.30 14.82 -8.41
N ILE A 30 -25.29 14.29 -7.18
CA ILE A 30 -24.93 12.89 -6.90
C ILE A 30 -25.83 11.94 -7.68
N PHE A 31 -27.15 12.14 -7.62
CA PHE A 31 -28.09 11.28 -8.34
C PHE A 31 -27.88 11.32 -9.85
N ALA A 32 -27.65 12.51 -10.43
CA ALA A 32 -27.39 12.64 -11.86
C ALA A 32 -26.15 11.84 -12.29
N ILE A 33 -25.05 11.94 -11.54
CA ILE A 33 -23.83 11.16 -11.80
C ILE A 33 -24.10 9.66 -11.64
N LEU A 34 -24.75 9.25 -10.56
CA LEU A 34 -25.04 7.84 -10.35
C LEU A 34 -25.94 7.26 -11.45
N GLN A 35 -26.94 8.03 -11.93
CA GLN A 35 -27.82 7.59 -13.02
C GLN A 35 -27.07 7.48 -14.36
N GLU A 36 -26.05 8.31 -14.59
CA GLU A 36 -25.17 8.20 -15.76
C GLU A 36 -24.27 6.95 -15.69
N THR A 37 -23.80 6.58 -14.49
CA THR A 37 -22.71 5.60 -14.35
C THR A 37 -23.14 4.22 -13.85
N PHE A 38 -24.22 4.13 -13.05
CA PHE A 38 -24.71 2.87 -12.48
C PHE A 38 -25.91 2.33 -13.28
N PRO A 39 -25.90 1.04 -13.66
CA PRO A 39 -26.92 0.46 -14.53
C PRO A 39 -28.29 0.33 -13.83
N ASN A 40 -29.35 0.73 -14.53
CA ASN A 40 -30.75 0.63 -14.08
C ASN A 40 -30.99 1.26 -12.70
N LEU A 41 -30.34 2.38 -12.42
CA LEU A 41 -30.45 3.04 -11.12
C LEU A 41 -31.73 3.88 -11.03
N GLU A 42 -32.45 3.70 -9.94
CA GLU A 42 -33.66 4.42 -9.58
C GLU A 42 -33.54 5.01 -8.17
N ARG A 43 -34.34 6.05 -7.92
CA ARG A 43 -34.44 6.69 -6.60
C ARG A 43 -35.68 6.18 -5.88
N CYS A 44 -35.49 5.66 -4.67
CA CYS A 44 -36.62 5.39 -3.77
C CYS A 44 -37.15 6.70 -3.19
N ILE A 45 -38.44 6.98 -3.41
CA ILE A 45 -39.12 8.13 -2.79
C ILE A 45 -39.19 7.89 -1.28
N GLY A 46 -38.85 8.91 -0.49
CA GLY A 46 -38.90 8.85 0.97
C GLY A 46 -37.71 8.17 1.65
N THR A 47 -36.71 7.70 0.89
CA THR A 47 -35.48 7.12 1.46
C THR A 47 -34.24 7.94 1.10
N ASN A 48 -33.11 7.61 1.75
CA ASN A 48 -31.80 8.25 1.55
C ASN A 48 -30.81 7.35 0.79
N TYR A 49 -31.31 6.37 0.03
CA TYR A 49 -30.50 5.46 -0.78
C TYR A 49 -31.11 5.27 -2.17
N TYR A 50 -30.31 4.74 -3.08
CA TYR A 50 -30.68 4.43 -4.46
C TYR A 50 -30.71 2.92 -4.67
N HIS A 51 -31.42 2.41 -5.66
CA HIS A 51 -31.41 0.99 -5.99
C HIS A 51 -31.25 0.79 -7.48
N GLY A 52 -30.66 -0.34 -7.87
CA GLY A 52 -30.55 -0.70 -9.27
C GLY A 52 -30.44 -2.19 -9.47
N SER A 53 -30.22 -2.60 -10.71
CA SER A 53 -30.01 -4.00 -11.07
C SER A 53 -28.93 -4.15 -12.13
N PHE A 54 -28.13 -5.19 -12.00
CA PHE A 54 -27.06 -5.54 -12.92
C PHE A 54 -26.95 -7.06 -13.01
N GLU A 55 -26.98 -7.61 -14.24
CA GLU A 55 -26.92 -9.05 -14.50
C GLU A 55 -27.90 -9.88 -13.64
N GLY A 56 -29.14 -9.40 -13.51
CA GLY A 56 -30.19 -10.07 -12.73
C GLY A 56 -30.06 -9.94 -11.21
N ARG A 57 -29.01 -9.29 -10.70
CA ARG A 57 -28.81 -9.04 -9.27
C ARG A 57 -29.21 -7.62 -8.90
N LYS A 58 -29.95 -7.48 -7.80
CA LYS A 58 -30.37 -6.17 -7.28
C LYS A 58 -29.31 -5.64 -6.31
N TYR A 59 -29.08 -4.34 -6.33
CA TYR A 59 -28.19 -3.66 -5.40
C TYR A 59 -28.84 -2.37 -4.88
N ALA A 60 -28.36 -1.89 -3.74
CA ALA A 60 -28.77 -0.63 -3.15
C ALA A 60 -27.55 0.18 -2.71
N ILE A 61 -27.53 1.47 -3.04
CA ILE A 61 -26.41 2.38 -2.80
C ILE A 61 -26.81 3.40 -1.75
N ARG A 62 -26.09 3.39 -0.63
CA ARG A 62 -26.01 4.53 0.28
C ARG A 62 -24.72 5.28 -0.01
N ILE A 63 -24.83 6.55 -0.39
CA ILE A 63 -23.68 7.34 -0.85
C ILE A 63 -23.54 8.67 -0.10
N LYS A 64 -22.29 9.10 0.11
CA LYS A 64 -21.94 10.39 0.72
C LYS A 64 -20.77 11.03 -0.03
N ASN A 65 -20.65 12.35 0.03
CA ASN A 65 -19.45 13.04 -0.46
C ASN A 65 -18.22 12.61 0.35
N VAL A 66 -17.13 12.32 -0.35
CA VAL A 66 -15.81 12.17 0.24
C VAL A 66 -15.25 13.57 0.49
N THR A 67 -14.95 13.88 1.74
CA THR A 67 -14.49 15.22 2.17
C THR A 67 -13.34 15.11 3.14
N TYR A 68 -12.58 16.18 3.29
CA TYR A 68 -11.50 16.31 4.25
C TYR A 68 -11.99 16.07 5.68
N LEU A 69 -11.17 15.35 6.45
CA LEU A 69 -11.45 14.92 7.81
C LEU A 69 -11.62 16.11 8.78
N GLY A 70 -11.02 17.27 8.48
CA GLY A 70 -11.00 18.46 9.33
C GLY A 70 -9.69 18.59 10.11
N ILE A 71 -9.44 19.78 10.67
CA ILE A 71 -8.26 20.04 11.52
C ILE A 71 -8.42 19.24 12.83
N PRO A 72 -7.37 18.56 13.33
CA PRO A 72 -5.94 18.67 12.98
C PRO A 72 -5.42 17.58 12.02
N HIS A 73 -6.29 16.93 11.23
CA HIS A 73 -5.88 15.78 10.43
C HIS A 73 -5.05 16.18 9.20
N PRO A 74 -4.16 15.30 8.69
CA PRO A 74 -3.36 15.58 7.50
C PRO A 74 -4.21 15.86 6.26
N LEU A 75 -3.74 16.76 5.37
CA LEU A 75 -4.48 17.23 4.20
C LEU A 75 -4.85 16.12 3.20
N PHE A 76 -4.09 15.02 3.19
CA PHE A 76 -4.36 13.84 2.37
C PHE A 76 -5.50 12.96 2.89
N LYS A 77 -5.96 13.13 4.15
CA LYS A 77 -6.99 12.26 4.74
C LYS A 77 -8.39 12.74 4.40
N LYS A 78 -9.13 11.90 3.69
CA LYS A 78 -10.54 12.11 3.35
C LYS A 78 -11.42 11.06 4.03
N ARG A 79 -12.72 11.35 4.12
CA ARG A 79 -13.71 10.46 4.72
C ARG A 79 -15.10 10.62 4.15
N ILE A 80 -15.94 9.62 4.41
CA ILE A 80 -17.39 9.79 4.53
C ILE A 80 -17.82 9.73 6.00
N GLN A 81 -18.91 10.41 6.32
CA GLN A 81 -19.64 10.21 7.57
C GLN A 81 -20.66 9.09 7.37
N ILE A 82 -20.56 8.03 8.18
CA ILE A 82 -21.48 6.90 8.12
C ILE A 82 -22.75 7.27 8.90
N SER A 83 -23.92 7.05 8.29
CA SER A 83 -25.19 7.27 8.99
C SER A 83 -25.38 6.28 10.14
N ASP A 84 -26.00 6.74 11.22
CA ASP A 84 -26.36 5.95 12.40
C ASP A 84 -27.32 4.78 12.09
N ASP A 85 -28.17 4.94 11.07
CA ASP A 85 -29.11 3.93 10.60
C ASP A 85 -28.51 2.88 9.64
N LEU A 86 -27.18 2.74 9.56
CA LEU A 86 -26.51 1.77 8.67
C LEU A 86 -27.04 0.35 8.85
N HIS A 87 -27.29 -0.07 10.09
CA HIS A 87 -27.85 -1.40 10.40
C HIS A 87 -29.23 -1.61 9.79
N HIS A 88 -30.10 -0.59 9.89
CA HIS A 88 -31.45 -0.64 9.31
C HIS A 88 -31.39 -0.70 7.78
N PHE A 89 -30.51 0.09 7.16
CA PHE A 89 -30.28 0.03 5.72
C PHE A 89 -29.86 -1.37 5.27
N VAL A 90 -28.88 -1.98 5.94
CA VAL A 90 -28.39 -3.32 5.60
C VAL A 90 -29.47 -4.38 5.80
N ALA A 91 -30.19 -4.34 6.93
CA ALA A 91 -31.26 -5.28 7.22
C ALA A 91 -32.38 -5.20 6.16
N HIS A 92 -32.79 -3.98 5.80
CA HIS A 92 -33.79 -3.75 4.78
C HIS A 92 -33.34 -4.26 3.40
N CYS A 93 -32.11 -3.92 2.97
CA CYS A 93 -31.58 -4.41 1.69
C CYS A 93 -31.58 -5.94 1.62
N LYS A 94 -31.11 -6.61 2.69
CA LYS A 94 -31.10 -8.07 2.77
C LYS A 94 -32.51 -8.65 2.69
N SER A 95 -33.49 -8.06 3.37
CA SER A 95 -34.89 -8.51 3.34
C SER A 95 -35.52 -8.46 1.94
N GLU A 96 -35.01 -7.59 1.07
CA GLU A 96 -35.51 -7.43 -0.30
C GLU A 96 -34.59 -8.07 -1.36
N GLY A 97 -33.61 -8.88 -0.93
CA GLY A 97 -32.66 -9.56 -1.82
C GLY A 97 -31.72 -8.60 -2.57
N ARG A 98 -31.41 -7.44 -1.98
CA ARG A 98 -30.50 -6.44 -2.54
C ARG A 98 -29.13 -6.51 -1.87
N ILE A 99 -28.07 -6.39 -2.66
CA ILE A 99 -26.70 -6.21 -2.15
C ILE A 99 -26.53 -4.77 -1.65
N PRO A 100 -26.26 -4.53 -0.35
CA PRO A 100 -26.03 -3.19 0.16
C PRO A 100 -24.62 -2.70 -0.18
N LEU A 101 -24.51 -1.46 -0.65
CA LEU A 101 -23.27 -0.78 -1.01
C LEU A 101 -23.16 0.53 -0.24
N LEU A 102 -22.01 0.76 0.41
CA LEU A 102 -21.69 1.99 1.12
C LEU A 102 -20.62 2.73 0.34
N LEU A 103 -21.03 3.73 -0.41
CA LEU A 103 -20.16 4.46 -1.32
C LEU A 103 -19.80 5.85 -0.78
N GLY A 104 -18.56 6.24 -1.05
CA GLY A 104 -18.13 7.63 -1.15
C GLY A 104 -18.10 8.08 -2.60
N ILE A 105 -18.45 9.33 -2.87
CA ILE A 105 -18.16 10.01 -4.14
C ILE A 105 -17.17 11.14 -3.89
N TYR A 106 -15.99 11.01 -4.48
CA TYR A 106 -15.00 12.06 -4.58
C TYR A 106 -15.23 12.85 -5.87
N THR A 107 -15.13 14.18 -5.78
CA THR A 107 -15.20 15.03 -6.97
C THR A 107 -14.22 16.19 -6.83
N TYR A 108 -13.46 16.43 -7.90
CA TYR A 108 -12.68 17.64 -8.05
C TYR A 108 -12.62 18.04 -9.53
N LYS A 109 -13.25 19.17 -9.86
CA LYS A 109 -13.48 19.60 -11.25
C LYS A 109 -14.16 18.45 -12.03
N ASN A 110 -13.48 17.91 -13.03
CA ASN A 110 -14.00 16.83 -13.87
C ASN A 110 -13.59 15.43 -13.40
N ASN A 111 -12.81 15.31 -12.33
CA ASN A 111 -12.44 14.01 -11.76
C ASN A 111 -13.56 13.50 -10.85
N VAL A 112 -14.10 12.33 -11.15
CA VAL A 112 -15.13 11.65 -10.34
C VAL A 112 -14.65 10.24 -10.04
N VAL A 113 -14.50 9.95 -8.76
CA VAL A 113 -14.01 8.66 -8.25
C VAL A 113 -14.96 8.18 -7.16
N PHE A 114 -15.30 6.91 -7.20
CA PHE A 114 -16.11 6.25 -6.18
C PHE A 114 -15.22 5.49 -5.20
N CYS A 115 -15.65 5.40 -3.95
CA CYS A 115 -14.99 4.61 -2.90
C CYS A 115 -16.02 3.67 -2.27
N ASP A 116 -15.97 2.37 -2.55
CA ASP A 116 -16.74 1.38 -1.80
C ASP A 116 -16.01 1.06 -0.49
N PHE A 117 -16.70 1.31 0.61
CA PHE A 117 -16.26 0.92 1.93
C PHE A 117 -16.99 -0.37 2.30
N ASN A 118 -16.25 -1.45 2.50
CA ASN A 118 -16.88 -2.73 2.77
C ASN A 118 -17.70 -2.66 4.06
N ILE A 119 -19.03 -2.72 3.91
CA ILE A 119 -20.00 -2.54 5.00
C ILE A 119 -19.73 -3.46 6.19
N ASP A 120 -19.30 -4.70 5.94
CA ASP A 120 -19.08 -5.68 7.00
C ASP A 120 -17.98 -5.26 7.97
N ASP A 121 -17.05 -4.41 7.54
CA ASP A 121 -15.96 -3.90 8.38
C ASP A 121 -16.40 -2.73 9.29
N TYR A 122 -17.62 -2.21 9.08
CA TYR A 122 -18.20 -1.09 9.85
C TYR A 122 -19.41 -1.49 10.69
N LEU A 123 -20.11 -2.58 10.36
CA LEU A 123 -21.25 -3.05 11.16
C LEU A 123 -20.88 -3.40 12.62
N PRO A 124 -19.72 -4.01 12.94
CA PRO A 124 -19.39 -4.31 14.34
C PRO A 124 -19.09 -3.07 15.19
N LYS A 125 -18.88 -1.89 14.55
CA LYS A 125 -18.46 -0.66 15.23
C LYS A 125 -19.67 0.12 15.70
N THR A 126 -19.53 0.80 16.85
CA THR A 126 -20.60 1.65 17.38
C THR A 126 -20.92 2.79 16.40
N ALA A 127 -22.19 2.90 15.99
CA ALA A 127 -22.62 3.76 14.90
C ALA A 127 -22.47 5.27 15.20
N ASN A 128 -22.41 5.66 16.48
CA ASN A 128 -22.63 7.05 16.92
C ASN A 128 -21.56 8.10 16.55
N ASN A 129 -20.52 7.76 15.77
CA ASN A 129 -19.56 8.69 15.15
C ASN A 129 -18.66 7.99 14.11
N SER A 130 -19.17 6.94 13.45
CA SER A 130 -18.33 6.14 12.57
C SER A 130 -18.02 6.89 11.27
N SER A 131 -16.74 6.96 10.89
CA SER A 131 -16.29 7.46 9.61
C SER A 131 -15.47 6.41 8.88
N ALA A 132 -15.65 6.35 7.55
CA ALA A 132 -14.83 5.53 6.68
C ALA A 132 -13.81 6.43 5.97
N HIS A 133 -12.55 6.03 5.94
CA HIS A 133 -11.43 6.88 5.50
C HIS A 133 -10.87 6.41 4.17
N VAL A 134 -10.42 7.35 3.37
CA VAL A 134 -9.68 7.11 2.12
C VAL A 134 -8.57 8.15 2.01
N SER A 135 -7.41 7.74 1.52
CA SER A 135 -6.28 8.65 1.30
C SER A 135 -6.35 9.29 -0.08
N VAL A 136 -5.74 10.46 -0.24
CA VAL A 136 -5.55 11.07 -1.57
C VAL A 136 -4.73 10.16 -2.48
N ASN A 137 -3.79 9.37 -1.93
CA ASN A 137 -3.04 8.39 -2.72
C ASN A 137 -3.95 7.32 -3.32
N ASP A 138 -4.95 6.83 -2.57
CA ASP A 138 -5.88 5.81 -3.07
C ASP A 138 -6.71 6.34 -4.25
N ILE A 139 -7.14 7.61 -4.15
CA ILE A 139 -7.89 8.31 -5.21
C ILE A 139 -6.99 8.52 -6.44
N ARG A 140 -5.71 8.88 -6.23
CA ARG A 140 -4.71 9.01 -7.29
C ARG A 140 -4.52 7.68 -8.03
N GLU A 141 -4.28 6.59 -7.31
CA GLU A 141 -4.08 5.28 -7.93
C GLU A 141 -5.32 4.81 -8.72
N ALA A 142 -6.52 5.01 -8.17
CA ALA A 142 -7.75 4.72 -8.90
C ALA A 142 -7.95 5.64 -10.13
N THR A 143 -7.51 6.89 -10.08
CA THR A 143 -7.57 7.81 -11.23
C THR A 143 -6.60 7.36 -12.33
N ARG A 144 -5.41 6.87 -11.96
CA ARG A 144 -4.37 6.44 -12.91
C ARG A 144 -4.65 5.07 -13.52
N PHE A 145 -5.14 4.13 -12.72
CA PHE A 145 -5.30 2.73 -13.09
C PHE A 145 -6.76 2.29 -13.24
N GLY A 146 -7.70 3.23 -13.06
CA GLY A 146 -9.15 3.04 -13.15
C GLY A 146 -9.78 2.31 -11.96
N TYR A 147 -9.01 1.45 -11.29
CA TYR A 147 -9.47 0.60 -10.20
C TYR A 147 -8.33 0.30 -9.23
N PHE A 148 -8.61 0.38 -7.93
CA PHE A 148 -7.67 0.12 -6.85
C PHE A 148 -8.40 -0.50 -5.66
N GLN A 149 -7.74 -1.42 -4.96
CA GLN A 149 -8.26 -2.02 -3.73
C GLN A 149 -7.16 -2.12 -2.67
N LYS A 150 -7.54 -1.91 -1.41
CA LYS A 150 -6.63 -2.12 -0.27
C LYS A 150 -7.38 -2.53 0.99
N THR A 151 -6.62 -3.10 1.92
CA THR A 151 -6.95 -3.16 3.34
C THR A 151 -6.16 -2.05 4.05
N ASP A 152 -6.85 -1.12 4.72
CA ASP A 152 -6.21 -0.01 5.41
C ASP A 152 -5.47 -0.45 6.68
N MET A 153 -4.81 0.49 7.35
CA MET A 153 -4.06 0.22 8.60
C MET A 153 -4.94 -0.33 9.74
N PHE A 154 -6.26 -0.12 9.68
CA PHE A 154 -7.26 -0.55 10.67
C PHE A 154 -7.99 -1.85 10.26
N GLY A 155 -7.59 -2.48 9.15
CA GLY A 155 -8.21 -3.71 8.66
C GLY A 155 -9.48 -3.49 7.83
N ASN A 156 -9.79 -2.26 7.41
CA ASN A 156 -10.97 -2.00 6.59
C ASN A 156 -10.65 -2.20 5.11
N ARG A 157 -11.50 -2.94 4.41
CA ARG A 157 -11.42 -3.17 2.96
C ARG A 157 -12.08 -2.01 2.22
N ILE A 158 -11.33 -1.44 1.28
CA ILE A 158 -11.73 -0.28 0.49
C ILE A 158 -11.46 -0.58 -0.97
N VAL A 159 -12.44 -0.32 -1.82
CA VAL A 159 -12.27 -0.34 -3.28
C VAL A 159 -12.50 1.06 -3.80
N VAL A 160 -11.57 1.57 -4.61
CA VAL A 160 -11.61 2.91 -5.20
C VAL A 160 -11.58 2.75 -6.71
N PHE A 161 -12.51 3.38 -7.42
CA PHE A 161 -12.66 3.19 -8.86
C PHE A 161 -13.20 4.44 -9.54
N ASP A 162 -12.74 4.71 -10.75
CA ASP A 162 -13.26 5.82 -11.54
C ASP A 162 -14.66 5.51 -12.10
N LYS A 163 -15.32 6.53 -12.66
CA LYS A 163 -16.66 6.37 -13.22
C LYS A 163 -16.76 5.38 -14.39
N SER A 164 -15.68 5.12 -15.12
CA SER A 164 -15.66 4.16 -16.23
C SER A 164 -15.57 2.70 -15.76
N ASN A 165 -15.19 2.49 -14.50
CA ASN A 165 -14.97 1.16 -13.91
C ASN A 165 -16.13 0.68 -13.02
N VAL A 166 -17.30 1.33 -13.05
CA VAL A 166 -18.50 0.90 -12.28
C VAL A 166 -18.92 -0.53 -12.61
N VAL A 167 -18.93 -0.91 -13.90
CA VAL A 167 -19.29 -2.27 -14.34
C VAL A 167 -18.30 -3.30 -13.79
N ALA A 168 -17.00 -3.00 -13.88
CA ALA A 168 -15.94 -3.86 -13.35
C ALA A 168 -16.07 -4.03 -11.83
N PHE A 169 -16.37 -2.95 -11.10
CA PHE A 169 -16.67 -2.98 -9.68
C PHE A 169 -17.88 -3.87 -9.36
N LEU A 170 -19.00 -3.72 -10.07
CA LEU A 170 -20.20 -4.53 -9.82
C LEU A 170 -19.96 -6.01 -10.11
N LEU A 171 -19.25 -6.36 -11.20
CA LEU A 171 -18.85 -7.74 -11.51
C LEU A 171 -17.96 -8.35 -10.41
N ASN A 172 -17.07 -7.55 -9.82
CA ASN A 172 -16.24 -8.00 -8.71
C ASN A 172 -17.07 -8.21 -7.45
N LYS A 173 -17.96 -7.27 -7.11
CA LYS A 173 -18.84 -7.35 -5.94
C LYS A 173 -19.78 -8.55 -5.98
N THR A 174 -20.15 -9.00 -7.18
CA THR A 174 -21.00 -10.17 -7.40
C THR A 174 -20.19 -11.48 -7.50
N GLY A 175 -18.86 -11.42 -7.44
CA GLY A 175 -17.97 -12.58 -7.53
C GLY A 175 -17.87 -13.18 -8.93
N VAL A 176 -18.30 -12.44 -9.96
CA VAL A 176 -18.35 -12.91 -11.36
C VAL A 176 -16.99 -12.78 -12.04
N LYS A 177 -16.22 -11.73 -11.72
CA LYS A 177 -14.93 -11.45 -12.37
C LYS A 177 -13.94 -10.74 -11.45
N SER A 178 -12.67 -11.12 -11.53
CA SER A 178 -11.58 -10.31 -10.94
C SER A 178 -11.22 -9.16 -11.87
N VAL A 179 -11.12 -7.95 -11.33
CA VAL A 179 -10.63 -6.78 -12.06
C VAL A 179 -9.11 -6.81 -12.00
N SER A 180 -8.46 -6.65 -13.15
CA SER A 180 -7.00 -6.69 -13.24
C SER A 180 -6.49 -5.53 -14.08
N ASN A 181 -5.58 -4.76 -13.51
CA ASN A 181 -4.69 -3.81 -14.17
C ASN A 181 -3.24 -4.10 -13.73
N GLU A 182 -2.27 -3.37 -14.27
CA GLU A 182 -0.85 -3.60 -13.96
C GLU A 182 -0.50 -3.39 -12.48
N LEU A 183 -1.17 -2.45 -11.80
CA LEU A 183 -1.00 -2.23 -10.37
C LEU A 183 -1.52 -3.43 -9.56
N THR A 184 -2.74 -3.90 -9.84
CA THR A 184 -3.29 -5.07 -9.14
C THR A 184 -2.49 -6.33 -9.43
N LYS A 185 -1.98 -6.53 -10.66
CA LYS A 185 -1.08 -7.66 -10.98
C LYS A 185 0.19 -7.64 -10.14
N MET A 186 0.79 -6.46 -9.96
CA MET A 186 1.96 -6.27 -9.10
C MET A 186 1.64 -6.61 -7.64
N LEU A 187 0.52 -6.11 -7.11
CA LEU A 187 0.09 -6.41 -5.74
C LEU A 187 -0.23 -7.91 -5.56
N ASP A 188 -0.97 -8.52 -6.49
CA ASP A 188 -1.32 -9.94 -6.44
C ASP A 188 -0.08 -10.85 -6.56
N SER A 189 0.95 -10.41 -7.30
CA SER A 189 2.22 -11.14 -7.39
C SER A 189 3.04 -11.01 -6.10
N ALA A 190 3.01 -9.84 -5.44
CA ALA A 190 3.61 -9.65 -4.12
C ALA A 190 2.91 -10.51 -3.06
N ASP A 191 1.58 -10.59 -3.12
CA ASP A 191 0.74 -11.50 -2.32
C ASP A 191 1.24 -12.95 -2.44
N VAL A 192 1.41 -13.46 -3.66
CA VAL A 192 1.86 -14.84 -3.88
C VAL A 192 3.27 -15.07 -3.34
N PHE A 193 4.19 -14.15 -3.60
CA PHE A 193 5.56 -14.24 -3.09
C PHE A 193 5.59 -14.23 -1.56
N CYS A 194 4.98 -13.24 -0.91
CA CYS A 194 5.06 -13.11 0.54
C CYS A 194 4.35 -14.25 1.27
N LYS A 195 3.27 -14.81 0.70
CA LYS A 195 2.56 -15.98 1.25
C LYS A 195 3.32 -17.29 1.08
N SER A 196 4.32 -17.38 0.19
CA SER A 196 5.15 -18.58 0.05
C SER A 196 6.31 -18.63 1.06
N LEU A 197 6.54 -17.57 1.84
CA LEU A 197 7.67 -17.49 2.75
C LEU A 197 7.42 -18.25 4.05
N HIS A 198 8.47 -18.89 4.57
CA HIS A 198 8.46 -19.40 5.93
C HIS A 198 8.33 -18.25 6.94
N LEU A 199 7.51 -18.42 7.98
CA LEU A 199 7.23 -17.35 8.95
C LEU A 199 8.32 -17.16 10.01
N TYR A 200 9.30 -18.07 10.09
CA TYR A 200 10.39 -18.00 11.06
C TYR A 200 11.73 -18.21 10.37
N TRP A 201 12.61 -17.21 10.47
CA TRP A 201 13.95 -17.25 9.90
C TRP A 201 14.98 -17.30 11.03
N LEU A 202 15.83 -18.33 11.03
CA LEU A 202 16.98 -18.41 11.91
C LEU A 202 18.20 -17.85 11.18
N GLY A 203 18.96 -16.97 11.83
CA GLY A 203 20.08 -16.29 11.18
C GLY A 203 21.18 -17.25 10.69
N THR A 204 21.40 -18.38 11.39
CA THR A 204 22.35 -19.41 10.95
C THR A 204 21.90 -20.11 9.67
N ASP A 205 20.59 -20.38 9.55
CA ASP A 205 20.03 -21.04 8.37
C ASP A 205 20.06 -20.09 7.18
N ALA A 206 19.62 -18.84 7.38
CA ALA A 206 19.68 -17.80 6.35
C ALA A 206 21.10 -17.59 5.80
N TYR A 207 22.12 -17.51 6.67
CA TYR A 207 23.51 -17.40 6.21
C TYR A 207 23.99 -18.66 5.48
N ARG A 208 23.61 -19.85 5.95
CA ARG A 208 23.99 -21.11 5.31
C ARG A 208 23.40 -21.19 3.90
N GLU A 209 22.10 -20.95 3.76
CA GLU A 209 21.42 -20.97 2.46
C GLU A 209 22.03 -19.95 1.48
N MET A 210 22.21 -18.70 1.92
CA MET A 210 22.86 -17.68 1.08
C MET A 210 24.32 -18.02 0.75
N TYR A 211 25.07 -18.63 1.67
CA TYR A 211 26.47 -19.01 1.45
C TYR A 211 26.59 -20.16 0.45
N ASP A 212 25.80 -21.21 0.64
CA ASP A 212 25.79 -22.42 -0.20
C ASP A 212 25.35 -22.08 -1.63
N ALA A 213 24.41 -21.14 -1.79
CA ALA A 213 23.99 -20.58 -3.07
C ALA A 213 24.96 -19.54 -3.65
N GLN A 214 26.09 -19.26 -2.99
CA GLN A 214 27.07 -18.24 -3.38
C GLN A 214 26.48 -16.84 -3.58
N TYR A 215 25.43 -16.49 -2.82
CA TYR A 215 24.70 -15.24 -2.98
C TYR A 215 25.56 -14.02 -2.69
N ARG A 216 25.60 -13.04 -3.61
CA ARG A 216 26.53 -11.89 -3.58
C ARG A 216 26.58 -11.12 -2.25
N ASN A 217 25.45 -11.05 -1.54
CA ASN A 217 25.29 -10.26 -0.32
C ASN A 217 25.35 -11.08 0.98
N TRP A 218 25.68 -12.39 0.94
CA TRP A 218 25.73 -13.23 2.16
C TRP A 218 26.68 -12.69 3.23
N LYS A 219 27.69 -11.90 2.83
CA LYS A 219 28.67 -11.29 3.75
C LYS A 219 28.14 -10.07 4.52
N GLN A 220 26.90 -9.65 4.33
CA GLN A 220 26.35 -8.46 4.99
C GLN A 220 25.73 -8.81 6.35
N ALA A 221 25.94 -7.96 7.37
CA ALA A 221 25.46 -8.21 8.73
C ALA A 221 23.95 -7.99 8.91
N GLU A 222 23.32 -7.20 8.03
CA GLU A 222 21.88 -6.92 8.01
C GLU A 222 21.13 -8.07 7.30
N TRP A 223 21.38 -9.30 7.73
CA TRP A 223 21.02 -10.52 6.98
C TRP A 223 19.54 -10.67 6.66
N ILE A 224 18.63 -10.13 7.48
CA ILE A 224 17.18 -10.27 7.27
C ILE A 224 16.77 -9.64 5.92
N GLY A 225 17.31 -8.44 5.61
CA GLY A 225 17.00 -7.75 4.35
C GLY A 225 17.56 -8.50 3.15
N PHE A 226 18.83 -8.90 3.22
CA PHE A 226 19.48 -9.63 2.13
C PHE A 226 18.94 -11.05 1.94
N TYR A 227 18.48 -11.70 3.01
CA TYR A 227 17.81 -12.98 2.92
C TYR A 227 16.44 -12.84 2.28
N PHE A 228 15.71 -11.76 2.56
CA PHE A 228 14.46 -11.47 1.86
C PHE A 228 14.67 -11.20 0.36
N GLU A 229 15.73 -10.47 -0.02
CA GLU A 229 16.16 -10.32 -1.42
C GLU A 229 16.48 -11.69 -2.06
N PHE A 230 17.28 -12.52 -1.38
CA PHE A 230 17.63 -13.87 -1.84
C PHE A 230 16.39 -14.75 -2.09
N LEU A 231 15.44 -14.75 -1.15
CA LEU A 231 14.19 -15.50 -1.29
C LEU A 231 13.34 -14.99 -2.46
N PHE A 232 13.33 -13.67 -2.71
CA PHE A 232 12.64 -13.10 -3.87
C PHE A 232 13.30 -13.49 -5.19
N GLU A 233 14.63 -13.45 -5.27
CA GLU A 233 15.35 -13.88 -6.47
C GLU A 233 15.07 -15.36 -6.78
N ASN A 234 15.13 -16.23 -5.78
CA ASN A 234 14.80 -17.65 -5.93
C ASN A 234 13.34 -17.86 -6.34
N PHE A 235 12.39 -17.11 -5.74
CA PHE A 235 10.99 -17.18 -6.12
C PHE A 235 10.78 -16.90 -7.61
N LEU A 236 11.48 -15.89 -8.16
CA LEU A 236 11.39 -15.54 -9.59
C LEU A 236 12.05 -16.59 -10.49
N ASP A 237 13.11 -17.25 -10.04
CA ASP A 237 13.74 -18.36 -10.75
C ASP A 237 12.83 -19.60 -10.79
N GLU A 238 12.20 -19.93 -9.67
CA GLU A 238 11.27 -21.05 -9.53
C GLU A 238 9.91 -20.78 -10.19
N ASN A 239 9.54 -19.52 -10.36
CA ASN A 239 8.26 -19.11 -10.93
C ASN A 239 8.41 -18.09 -12.09
N PRO A 240 8.98 -18.50 -13.25
CA PRO A 240 9.31 -17.57 -14.33
C PRO A 240 8.14 -16.74 -14.88
N LYS A 241 6.89 -17.19 -14.67
CA LYS A 241 5.67 -16.43 -15.03
C LYS A 241 5.64 -15.03 -14.39
N TYR A 242 6.20 -14.86 -13.20
CA TYR A 242 6.25 -13.56 -12.51
C TYR A 242 7.34 -12.63 -13.03
N ASN A 243 8.25 -13.09 -13.91
CA ASN A 243 9.25 -12.22 -14.54
C ASN A 243 8.64 -11.16 -15.47
N THR A 244 7.37 -11.35 -15.87
CA THR A 244 6.59 -10.34 -16.60
C THR A 244 6.08 -9.20 -15.71
N VAL A 245 6.05 -9.42 -14.40
CA VAL A 245 5.57 -8.45 -13.39
C VAL A 245 6.75 -7.84 -12.64
N PHE A 246 7.74 -8.65 -12.26
CA PHE A 246 8.93 -8.21 -11.55
C PHE A 246 10.18 -8.58 -12.32
N TYR A 247 11.10 -7.63 -12.45
CA TYR A 247 12.36 -7.82 -13.13
C TYR A 247 13.51 -7.44 -12.20
N ARG A 248 14.49 -8.34 -12.11
CA ARG A 248 15.67 -8.16 -11.26
C ARG A 248 16.66 -7.19 -11.87
N ASP A 249 16.85 -7.16 -13.18
CA ASP A 249 18.01 -6.47 -13.79
C ASP A 249 17.61 -5.46 -14.86
N PHE A 250 17.01 -4.34 -14.47
CA PHE A 250 16.73 -3.29 -15.45
C PHE A 250 18.02 -2.84 -16.18
N PRO A 251 17.99 -2.67 -17.52
CA PRO A 251 19.14 -2.16 -18.27
C PRO A 251 19.60 -0.81 -17.71
N GLY A 252 20.77 -0.78 -17.08
CA GLY A 252 21.24 0.36 -16.29
C GLY A 252 21.62 0.03 -14.84
N LYS A 253 21.43 -1.23 -14.40
CA LYS A 253 22.09 -1.78 -13.19
C LYS A 253 23.61 -1.92 -13.41
N GLY A 254 24.31 -0.80 -13.40
CA GLY A 254 25.72 -0.80 -13.04
C GLY A 254 25.90 -0.22 -11.64
N LYS A 255 27.12 -0.32 -11.12
CA LYS A 255 27.56 0.37 -9.89
C LYS A 255 28.29 1.68 -10.22
N LYS A 256 27.89 2.38 -11.30
CA LYS A 256 28.45 3.69 -11.65
C LYS A 256 27.70 4.78 -10.90
N LYS A 257 28.43 5.83 -10.57
CA LYS A 257 27.90 7.01 -9.90
C LYS A 257 26.78 7.61 -10.77
N GLY A 258 25.53 7.54 -10.31
CA GLY A 258 24.35 8.05 -11.01
C GLY A 258 23.34 6.98 -11.46
N GLU A 259 23.66 5.69 -11.32
CA GLU A 259 22.73 4.59 -11.64
C GLU A 259 21.76 4.33 -10.47
N ILE A 260 20.59 3.76 -10.80
CA ILE A 260 19.47 3.56 -9.86
C ILE A 260 19.70 2.27 -9.07
N ASP A 261 19.93 2.42 -7.76
CA ASP A 261 20.21 1.32 -6.82
C ASP A 261 18.93 0.89 -6.09
N LEU A 262 18.08 0.16 -6.82
CA LEU A 262 16.83 -0.42 -6.34
C LEU A 262 16.72 -1.88 -6.82
N ASP A 263 16.10 -2.73 -5.99
CA ASP A 263 16.15 -4.19 -6.16
C ASP A 263 15.30 -4.70 -7.32
N VAL A 264 14.16 -4.04 -7.57
CA VAL A 264 13.08 -4.51 -8.45
C VAL A 264 12.72 -3.45 -9.49
N TYR A 265 12.37 -3.91 -10.68
CA TYR A 265 11.69 -3.11 -11.69
C TYR A 265 10.36 -3.77 -12.07
N ILE A 266 9.32 -2.98 -12.32
CA ILE A 266 7.96 -3.46 -12.62
C ILE A 266 7.61 -3.04 -14.06
N PRO A 267 7.84 -3.92 -15.07
CA PRO A 267 7.73 -3.54 -16.49
C PRO A 267 6.35 -3.04 -16.89
N GLY A 268 5.27 -3.64 -16.38
CA GLY A 268 3.90 -3.21 -16.67
C GLY A 268 3.58 -1.79 -16.20
N LEU A 269 4.35 -1.25 -15.25
CA LEU A 269 4.17 0.10 -14.71
C LEU A 269 5.25 1.09 -15.19
N ASP A 270 6.37 0.62 -15.74
CA ASP A 270 7.62 1.41 -15.93
C ASP A 270 8.09 2.08 -14.63
N MET A 271 8.01 1.35 -13.52
CA MET A 271 8.34 1.86 -12.19
C MET A 271 9.38 0.99 -11.50
N PHE A 272 10.15 1.62 -10.61
CA PHE A 272 11.07 0.90 -9.75
C PHE A 272 10.39 0.45 -8.46
N GLY A 273 11.00 -0.56 -7.85
CA GLY A 273 10.66 -1.00 -6.51
C GLY A 273 11.86 -1.55 -5.76
N ASP A 274 11.68 -1.80 -4.49
CA ASP A 274 12.75 -2.14 -3.57
C ASP A 274 12.24 -3.03 -2.44
N LEU A 275 13.09 -3.97 -2.01
CA LEU A 275 12.76 -4.95 -0.99
C LEU A 275 13.31 -4.48 0.34
N LYS A 276 12.47 -4.53 1.39
CA LYS A 276 12.90 -4.17 2.73
C LYS A 276 12.43 -5.16 3.77
N SER A 277 13.20 -5.27 4.84
CA SER A 277 12.75 -5.93 6.07
C SER A 277 12.60 -4.89 7.17
N HIS A 278 11.53 -5.01 7.96
CA HIS A 278 11.22 -4.09 9.05
C HIS A 278 10.98 -4.85 10.36
N ASN A 279 11.78 -4.53 11.37
CA ASN A 279 11.54 -4.96 12.74
C ASN A 279 10.49 -4.06 13.40
N ARG A 280 9.34 -4.63 13.78
CA ARG A 280 8.20 -3.90 14.37
C ARG A 280 8.44 -3.50 15.82
N VAL A 281 9.26 -4.26 16.54
CA VAL A 281 9.55 -4.03 17.96
C VAL A 281 10.15 -2.63 18.18
N ASN A 282 9.41 -1.76 18.88
CA ASN A 282 9.76 -0.37 19.18
C ASN A 282 10.05 0.52 17.95
N ALA A 283 9.47 0.18 16.79
CA ALA A 283 9.60 0.99 15.59
C ALA A 283 8.83 2.32 15.70
N LYS A 284 9.38 3.39 15.09
CA LYS A 284 8.70 4.70 14.94
C LYS A 284 8.35 5.03 13.49
N GLY A 285 8.58 4.07 12.59
CA GLY A 285 8.54 4.23 11.15
C GLY A 285 9.50 3.27 10.46
N ILE A 286 9.39 3.21 9.14
CA ILE A 286 10.13 2.27 8.30
C ILE A 286 11.23 3.04 7.57
N ILE A 287 12.48 2.66 7.82
CA ILE A 287 13.66 3.25 7.16
C ILE A 287 13.86 2.55 5.81
N THR A 288 14.10 3.31 4.74
CA THR A 288 14.25 2.78 3.38
C THR A 288 15.65 3.09 2.79
N ASN A 289 15.72 3.55 1.55
CA ASN A 289 16.95 3.75 0.78
C ASN A 289 17.52 5.16 0.99
N ASP A 290 18.67 5.38 0.36
CA ASP A 290 19.31 6.68 0.29
C ASP A 290 18.35 7.74 -0.29
N TYR A 291 18.28 8.88 0.40
CA TYR A 291 17.42 9.99 0.02
C TYR A 291 17.67 10.49 -1.41
N ASN A 292 18.94 10.55 -1.84
CA ASN A 292 19.26 11.06 -3.18
C ASN A 292 18.89 10.05 -4.26
N THR A 293 19.11 8.75 -4.03
CA THR A 293 18.65 7.70 -4.96
C THR A 293 17.15 7.82 -5.20
N LEU A 294 16.34 7.85 -4.13
CA LEU A 294 14.89 7.99 -4.25
C LEU A 294 14.49 9.31 -4.91
N SER A 295 15.12 10.42 -4.51
CA SER A 295 14.85 11.74 -5.08
C SER A 295 15.20 11.83 -6.57
N ASN A 296 16.21 11.10 -7.04
CA ASN A 296 16.59 11.08 -8.45
C ASN A 296 15.62 10.25 -9.27
N VAL A 297 15.21 9.08 -8.77
CA VAL A 297 14.19 8.25 -9.41
C VAL A 297 12.89 9.03 -9.55
N LEU A 298 12.40 9.62 -8.45
CA LEU A 298 11.18 10.43 -8.46
C LEU A 298 11.22 11.61 -9.44
N LYS A 299 12.39 12.03 -9.95
CA LYS A 299 12.48 13.12 -10.95
C LYS A 299 12.30 12.65 -12.40
N ARG A 300 12.32 11.34 -12.68
CA ARG A 300 12.19 10.77 -14.03
C ARG A 300 10.93 11.25 -14.76
N SER A 301 9.78 11.25 -14.10
CA SER A 301 8.48 11.64 -14.67
C SER A 301 7.58 12.30 -13.62
N LEU A 302 6.47 12.95 -14.02
CA LEU A 302 5.49 13.51 -13.07
C LEU A 302 4.70 12.43 -12.33
N ASP A 303 4.48 11.30 -12.98
CA ASP A 303 3.67 10.19 -12.44
C ASP A 303 4.53 9.11 -11.75
N GLU A 304 5.81 9.41 -11.52
CA GLU A 304 6.76 8.47 -10.96
C GLU A 304 6.37 8.00 -9.56
N SER A 305 6.45 6.69 -9.36
CA SER A 305 6.24 5.97 -8.11
C SER A 305 7.41 5.02 -7.86
N ILE A 306 7.74 4.80 -6.60
CA ILE A 306 8.70 3.78 -6.14
C ILE A 306 7.97 2.87 -5.17
N TYR A 307 7.89 1.59 -5.50
CA TYR A 307 7.15 0.61 -4.73
C TYR A 307 8.05 -0.16 -3.77
N PHE A 308 7.73 -0.16 -2.48
CA PHE A 308 8.47 -0.92 -1.48
C PHE A 308 7.68 -2.14 -1.06
N ILE A 309 8.24 -3.34 -1.25
CA ILE A 309 7.69 -4.57 -0.68
C ILE A 309 8.44 -4.85 0.61
N ILE A 310 7.73 -4.91 1.73
CA ILE A 310 8.33 -4.86 3.06
C ILE A 310 7.90 -6.06 3.90
N ALA A 311 8.84 -6.94 4.21
CA ALA A 311 8.67 -8.01 5.18
C ALA A 311 8.69 -7.44 6.61
N CYS A 312 7.56 -7.50 7.32
CA CYS A 312 7.41 -6.93 8.65
C CYS A 312 7.31 -8.04 9.71
N GLY A 313 8.18 -7.97 10.72
CA GLY A 313 8.26 -9.02 11.73
C GLY A 313 8.99 -8.59 12.99
N ASP A 314 9.19 -9.55 13.89
CA ASP A 314 9.84 -9.34 15.18
C ASP A 314 11.23 -9.98 15.18
N ALA A 315 12.26 -9.15 15.37
CA ALA A 315 13.66 -9.58 15.35
C ALA A 315 14.21 -9.75 16.77
N THR A 316 14.77 -10.93 17.04
CA THR A 316 15.43 -11.23 18.31
C THR A 316 16.92 -10.92 18.23
N LYS A 317 17.52 -10.29 19.25
CA LYS A 317 18.94 -9.94 19.23
C LYS A 317 19.81 -11.16 19.52
N ASP A 318 20.90 -11.32 18.76
CA ASP A 318 21.82 -12.45 18.86
C ASP A 318 22.58 -12.48 20.19
N LYS A 319 22.88 -11.31 20.77
CA LYS A 319 23.53 -11.22 22.07
C LYS A 319 22.74 -11.88 23.21
N ASP A 320 21.41 -11.90 23.11
CA ASP A 320 20.54 -12.49 24.13
C ASP A 320 20.51 -14.03 24.00
N TYR A 321 21.09 -14.57 22.90
CA TYR A 321 21.25 -16.00 22.61
C TYR A 321 22.72 -16.39 22.56
N GLY A 322 23.56 -15.63 23.28
CA GLY A 322 24.97 -15.92 23.41
C GLY A 322 25.77 -15.73 22.12
N HIS A 323 25.31 -14.97 21.13
CA HIS A 323 26.02 -14.67 19.87
C HIS A 323 26.21 -15.87 18.90
N VAL A 324 25.24 -16.78 18.85
CA VAL A 324 25.27 -17.97 17.98
C VAL A 324 25.39 -17.59 16.50
N THR A 325 24.56 -16.68 16.03
CA THR A 325 24.55 -16.26 14.62
C THR A 325 25.84 -15.55 14.25
N SER A 326 26.34 -14.68 15.13
CA SER A 326 27.60 -13.94 14.92
C SER A 326 28.80 -14.88 14.84
N ARG A 327 28.86 -15.91 15.69
CA ARG A 327 29.91 -16.95 15.62
C ARG A 327 29.84 -17.72 14.32
N PHE A 328 28.65 -18.17 13.93
CA PHE A 328 28.44 -18.89 12.68
C PHE A 328 28.89 -18.06 11.46
N TYR A 329 28.41 -16.82 11.36
CA TYR A 329 28.79 -15.87 10.31
C TYR A 329 30.31 -15.61 10.27
N SER A 330 30.96 -15.46 11.43
CA SER A 330 32.40 -15.21 11.52
C SER A 330 33.21 -16.43 11.07
N ASN A 331 32.75 -17.64 11.42
CA ASN A 331 33.34 -18.90 10.96
C ASN A 331 33.24 -19.05 9.44
N LEU A 332 32.07 -18.75 8.84
CA LEU A 332 31.91 -18.76 7.37
C LEU A 332 32.87 -17.78 6.67
N LYS A 333 33.17 -16.64 7.29
CA LYS A 333 34.14 -15.67 6.76
C LYS A 333 35.59 -16.00 7.04
N GLY A 334 35.88 -17.03 7.83
CA GLY A 334 37.23 -17.37 8.28
C GLY A 334 37.86 -16.31 9.21
N CYS A 335 37.05 -15.51 9.91
CA CYS A 335 37.54 -14.48 10.83
C CYS A 335 37.22 -14.79 12.29
N LYS A 336 38.18 -14.58 13.20
CA LYS A 336 37.98 -14.82 14.66
C LYS A 336 37.19 -13.72 15.37
N HIS A 337 37.09 -12.53 14.77
CA HIS A 337 36.45 -11.37 15.40
C HIS A 337 34.94 -11.35 15.12
N LEU A 338 34.14 -11.27 16.19
CA LEU A 338 32.68 -11.15 16.12
C LEU A 338 32.26 -9.71 15.82
N SER A 339 32.37 -9.32 14.55
CA SER A 339 31.89 -8.01 14.10
C SER A 339 30.36 -7.92 14.22
N TYR A 340 29.84 -6.76 14.63
CA TYR A 340 28.40 -6.49 14.78
C TYR A 340 27.65 -7.36 15.82
N ALA A 341 28.34 -8.08 16.71
CA ALA A 341 27.76 -9.08 17.60
C ALA A 341 26.57 -8.59 18.44
N ASP A 342 26.59 -7.33 18.90
CA ASP A 342 25.51 -6.74 19.70
C ASP A 342 24.29 -6.29 18.88
N ARG A 343 24.48 -6.12 17.57
CA ARG A 343 23.44 -5.64 16.62
C ARG A 343 22.86 -6.79 15.79
N MET A 344 23.63 -7.87 15.63
CA MET A 344 23.24 -9.08 14.92
C MET A 344 21.91 -9.62 15.45
N LYS A 345 21.11 -10.21 14.56
CA LYS A 345 19.84 -10.83 14.90
C LYS A 345 20.00 -12.33 14.96
N TYR A 346 19.46 -12.94 16.02
CA TYR A 346 19.38 -14.39 16.17
C TYR A 346 18.34 -14.96 15.20
N SER A 347 17.16 -14.36 15.20
CA SER A 347 16.03 -14.79 14.40
C SER A 347 15.11 -13.63 14.02
N PHE A 348 14.22 -13.91 13.07
CA PHE A 348 13.17 -13.01 12.63
C PHE A 348 11.86 -13.80 12.45
N SER A 349 10.83 -13.40 13.18
CA SER A 349 9.48 -13.93 13.02
C SER A 349 8.69 -13.00 12.10
N LEU A 350 8.49 -13.40 10.85
CA LEU A 350 7.66 -12.69 9.87
C LEU A 350 6.18 -12.73 10.30
N LYS A 351 5.51 -11.58 10.30
CA LYS A 351 4.14 -11.42 10.81
C LYS A 351 3.18 -10.92 9.73
N GLU A 352 3.63 -9.96 8.95
CA GLU A 352 2.85 -9.31 7.92
C GLU A 352 3.79 -8.83 6.82
N TYR A 353 3.23 -8.42 5.70
CA TYR A 353 3.98 -7.63 4.73
C TYR A 353 3.20 -6.40 4.30
N LEU A 354 3.94 -5.40 3.84
CA LEU A 354 3.39 -4.15 3.32
C LEU A 354 3.86 -3.95 1.87
N VAL A 355 3.00 -3.37 1.04
CA VAL A 355 3.42 -2.68 -0.18
C VAL A 355 3.15 -1.20 -0.01
N LEU A 356 4.20 -0.38 -0.11
CA LEU A 356 4.12 1.07 -0.01
C LEU A 356 4.47 1.74 -1.34
N ASP A 357 3.79 2.83 -1.68
CA ASP A 357 4.08 3.70 -2.82
C ASP A 357 4.66 5.02 -2.32
N LEU A 358 5.87 5.34 -2.75
CA LEU A 358 6.47 6.66 -2.62
C LEU A 358 6.42 7.37 -3.98
N ASN A 359 5.77 8.52 -4.04
CA ASN A 359 5.66 9.32 -5.24
C ASN A 359 5.91 10.81 -4.95
N LYS A 360 5.90 11.66 -5.98
CA LYS A 360 6.14 13.11 -5.82
C LYS A 360 5.19 13.78 -4.84
N ASP A 361 3.93 13.33 -4.82
CA ASP A 361 2.85 13.96 -4.08
C ASP A 361 2.91 13.63 -2.58
N ASN A 362 3.21 12.37 -2.25
CA ASN A 362 3.28 11.89 -0.87
C ASN A 362 4.69 11.96 -0.26
N HIS A 363 5.75 12.17 -1.05
CA HIS A 363 7.14 12.26 -0.56
C HIS A 363 7.33 13.31 0.54
N LYS A 364 6.58 14.41 0.52
CA LYS A 364 6.61 15.45 1.57
C LYS A 364 6.19 14.95 2.97
N TYR A 365 5.48 13.83 3.05
CA TYR A 365 5.08 13.20 4.31
C TYR A 365 6.13 12.21 4.84
N ALA A 366 7.13 11.87 4.04
CA ALA A 366 8.28 11.09 4.48
C ALA A 366 9.28 11.98 5.23
N LYS A 367 10.18 11.36 6.01
CA LYS A 367 11.17 12.08 6.82
C LYS A 367 12.58 11.71 6.40
N VAL A 368 13.48 12.67 6.46
CA VAL A 368 14.92 12.42 6.29
C VAL A 368 15.47 11.83 7.59
N PHE A 369 15.97 10.59 7.51
CA PHE A 369 16.60 9.86 8.60
C PHE A 369 18.13 9.98 8.53
N LYS A 370 18.72 10.64 9.53
CA LYS A 370 20.17 10.79 9.65
C LYS A 370 20.78 9.54 10.28
N GLN A 371 21.53 8.77 9.49
CA GLN A 371 22.10 7.47 9.90
C GLN A 371 23.35 7.57 10.81
N GLY A 372 23.77 8.77 11.22
CA GLY A 372 25.00 8.97 11.98
C GLY A 372 26.24 9.01 11.10
N LYS A 373 27.32 8.32 11.51
CA LYS A 373 28.64 8.35 10.86
C LYS A 373 29.08 6.95 10.42
N ASN A 374 29.89 6.90 9.37
CA ASN A 374 30.60 5.72 8.88
C ASN A 374 31.77 5.37 9.82
N SER A 375 32.36 4.19 9.63
CA SER A 375 33.57 3.77 10.36
C SER A 375 34.78 4.69 10.15
N ASN A 376 34.83 5.42 9.03
CA ASN A 376 35.83 6.44 8.73
C ASN A 376 35.49 7.83 9.33
N GLY A 377 34.45 7.95 10.15
CA GLY A 377 34.04 9.20 10.81
C GLY A 377 33.20 10.15 9.93
N ASN A 378 33.10 9.91 8.63
CA ASN A 378 32.29 10.75 7.73
C ASN A 378 30.79 10.51 7.96
N PRO A 379 29.93 11.55 7.87
CA PRO A 379 28.49 11.37 7.92
C PRO A 379 28.00 10.33 6.91
N ARG A 380 27.11 9.43 7.34
CA ARG A 380 26.40 8.54 6.42
C ARG A 380 25.39 9.34 5.62
N ALA A 381 25.27 9.02 4.33
CA ALA A 381 24.24 9.62 3.50
C ALA A 381 22.85 9.36 4.13
N PRO A 382 21.96 10.35 4.14
CA PRO A 382 20.68 10.22 4.81
C PRO A 382 19.78 9.23 4.07
N LYS A 383 18.95 8.52 4.84
CA LYS A 383 17.89 7.67 4.29
C LYS A 383 16.54 8.37 4.36
N LEU A 384 15.56 7.86 3.63
CA LEU A 384 14.17 8.21 3.84
C LEU A 384 13.54 7.31 4.93
N LEU A 385 12.55 7.84 5.63
CA LEU A 385 11.76 7.14 6.63
C LEU A 385 10.27 7.40 6.38
N PHE A 386 9.48 6.34 6.28
CA PHE A 386 8.03 6.40 6.32
C PHE A 386 7.57 6.49 7.78
N PRO A 387 7.03 7.63 8.24
CA PRO A 387 6.61 7.76 9.62
C PRO A 387 5.29 7.02 9.84
N GLU A 388 5.17 6.31 10.96
CA GLU A 388 3.97 5.54 11.33
C GLU A 388 2.68 6.36 11.21
N LYS A 389 2.70 7.62 11.67
CA LYS A 389 1.53 8.53 11.65
C LYS A 389 1.01 8.87 10.25
N ALA A 390 1.84 8.72 9.22
CA ALA A 390 1.45 9.00 7.83
C ALA A 390 1.52 7.74 6.95
N LEU A 391 1.74 6.56 7.53
CA LEU A 391 1.97 5.32 6.77
C LEU A 391 0.82 4.99 5.81
N ASP A 392 -0.41 5.28 6.23
CA ASP A 392 -1.63 5.11 5.43
C ASP A 392 -1.65 5.91 4.12
N ASN A 393 -0.85 6.98 3.99
CA ASN A 393 -0.72 7.74 2.74
C ASN A 393 0.22 7.08 1.71
N PHE A 394 1.03 6.12 2.16
CA PHE A 394 1.92 5.34 1.31
C PHE A 394 1.35 3.94 1.07
N LEU A 395 0.44 3.47 1.92
CA LEU A 395 -0.01 2.09 1.94
C LEU A 395 -0.84 1.71 0.71
N LEU A 396 -0.37 0.72 -0.05
CA LEU A 396 -1.14 0.06 -1.10
C LEU A 396 -1.67 -1.31 -0.68
N ARG A 397 -0.90 -2.06 0.13
CA ARG A 397 -1.26 -3.40 0.59
C ARG A 397 -0.73 -3.62 2.00
N LYS A 398 -1.56 -4.23 2.85
CA LYS A 398 -1.19 -4.80 4.13
C LYS A 398 -1.88 -6.16 4.25
N GLU A 399 -1.12 -7.20 4.54
CA GLU A 399 -1.67 -8.54 4.75
C GLU A 399 -1.00 -9.21 5.94
N SER A 400 -1.81 -9.83 6.80
CA SER A 400 -1.33 -10.75 7.82
C SER A 400 -0.84 -12.03 7.16
N LEU A 401 0.27 -12.56 7.68
CA LEU A 401 0.80 -13.88 7.30
C LEU A 401 0.58 -14.92 8.41
N GLU A 402 0.01 -14.51 9.53
CA GLU A 402 -0.47 -15.38 10.62
C GLU A 402 -1.92 -15.83 10.41
#